data_AF-A0A7J9NN67-F1
#
_entry.id   AF-A0A7J9NN67-F1
#
_cell.length_a   1.000
_cell.length_b   1.000
_cell.length_c   1.000
_cell.angle_alpha   90.00
_cell.angle_beta   90.00
_cell.angle_gamma   90.00
#
_symmetry.space_group_name_H-M   'P 1'
#
loop_
_entity.id
_entity.type
_entity.pdbx_description
1 polymer ?
#
loop_
_entity_poly.entity_id
_entity_poly.type
_entity_poly.pdbx_seq_one_letter_code
_entity_poly.pdbx_strand_id
1 'polypeptide(L)'
;MDKKFFECKVCGDIHQGKNGPNPCPTCGSKDSQNEIKGYTIVKKFSECKVCQDFHWGEKAPNPCPTCMTKDSYVEITKEELPEKLGM
;
A
#
# COMPACT_ATOMS: atom_id res chain seq x y z
N MET A 1 -4.01 -20.74 -4.85
CA MET A 1 -4.92 -20.31 -3.76
C MET A 1 -5.47 -18.96 -4.17
N ASP A 2 -6.77 -18.91 -4.45
CA ASP A 2 -7.47 -17.67 -4.80
C ASP A 2 -7.39 -16.70 -3.61
N LYS A 3 -6.65 -15.60 -3.80
CA LYS A 3 -6.53 -14.57 -2.79
C LYS A 3 -7.83 -13.78 -2.77
N LYS A 4 -8.57 -13.87 -1.66
CA LYS A 4 -9.72 -12.99 -1.41
C LYS A 4 -9.24 -11.73 -0.72
N PHE A 5 -9.93 -10.65 -1.01
CA PHE A 5 -9.70 -9.34 -0.42
C PHE A 5 -10.95 -8.93 0.33
N PHE A 6 -10.77 -8.27 1.46
CA PHE A 6 -11.84 -7.84 2.34
C PHE A 6 -11.63 -6.38 2.69
N GLU A 7 -12.63 -5.54 2.43
CA GLU A 7 -12.61 -4.11 2.73
C GLU A 7 -13.44 -3.83 3.99
N CYS A 8 -12.86 -3.07 4.94
CA CYS A 8 -13.60 -2.55 6.07
C CYS A 8 -14.54 -1.42 5.64
N LYS A 9 -15.85 -1.57 5.83
CA LYS A 9 -16.82 -0.50 5.54
C LYS A 9 -16.70 0.75 6.42
N VAL A 10 -15.95 0.66 7.52
CA VAL A 10 -15.78 1.76 8.47
C VAL A 10 -14.58 2.63 8.12
N CYS A 11 -13.41 2.03 7.85
CA CYS A 11 -12.18 2.78 7.56
C CYS A 11 -11.63 2.60 6.14
N GLY A 12 -12.20 1.71 5.33
CA GLY A 12 -11.75 1.44 3.96
C GLY A 12 -10.50 0.55 3.85
N ASP A 13 -9.95 0.06 4.96
CA ASP A 13 -8.75 -0.79 4.91
C ASP A 13 -9.04 -2.14 4.26
N ILE A 14 -8.13 -2.55 3.37
CA ILE A 14 -8.24 -3.78 2.59
C ILE A 14 -7.26 -4.82 3.14
N HIS A 15 -7.79 -6.00 3.48
CA HIS A 15 -7.01 -7.13 3.97
C HIS A 15 -7.10 -8.32 3.00
N GLN A 16 -5.96 -8.99 2.78
CA GLN A 16 -5.90 -10.20 1.97
C GLN A 16 -5.94 -11.44 2.87
N GLY A 17 -6.80 -12.42 2.57
CA GLY A 17 -6.90 -13.62 3.40
C GLY A 17 -7.88 -14.66 2.88
N LYS A 18 -8.02 -15.78 3.59
CA LYS A 18 -9.12 -16.73 3.33
C LYS A 18 -10.47 -16.16 3.79
N ASN A 19 -10.45 -15.43 4.91
CA ASN A 19 -11.60 -14.78 5.55
C ASN A 19 -11.24 -13.34 5.92
N GLY A 20 -12.24 -12.45 6.02
CA GLY A 20 -12.06 -11.10 6.52
C GLY A 20 -11.76 -11.07 8.01
N PRO A 21 -10.83 -10.21 8.48
CA PRO A 21 -10.48 -10.15 9.89
C PRO A 21 -11.63 -9.59 10.74
N ASN A 22 -11.85 -10.17 11.92
CA ASN A 22 -12.84 -9.70 12.87
C ASN A 22 -12.27 -9.78 14.29
N PRO A 23 -11.99 -8.65 14.96
CA PRO A 23 -12.23 -7.26 14.55
C PRO A 23 -11.30 -6.77 13.42
N CYS A 24 -11.63 -5.63 12.81
CA CYS A 24 -10.73 -4.92 11.88
C CYS A 24 -9.41 -4.56 12.60
N PRO A 25 -8.22 -4.96 12.09
CA PRO A 25 -6.92 -4.66 12.70
C PRO A 25 -6.60 -3.17 12.79
N THR A 26 -7.19 -2.35 11.92
CA THR A 26 -6.89 -0.91 11.83
C THR A 26 -7.78 -0.09 12.75
N CYS A 27 -9.10 -0.31 12.71
CA CYS A 27 -10.06 0.51 13.45
C CYS A 27 -10.79 -0.23 14.58
N GLY A 28 -10.59 -1.54 14.74
CA GLY A 28 -11.23 -2.36 15.78
C GLY A 28 -12.70 -2.70 15.55
N SER A 29 -13.32 -2.22 14.46
CA SER A 29 -14.74 -2.47 14.17
C SER A 29 -15.02 -3.95 13.91
N LYS A 30 -16.04 -4.49 14.58
CA LYS A 30 -16.50 -5.88 14.39
C LYS A 30 -17.46 -6.00 13.22
N ASP A 31 -17.46 -7.17 12.57
CA ASP A 31 -18.41 -7.55 11.51
C ASP A 31 -18.52 -6.53 10.36
N SER A 32 -17.43 -5.79 10.13
CA SER A 32 -17.37 -4.65 9.21
C SER A 32 -16.71 -4.96 7.87
N GLN A 33 -16.22 -6.19 7.68
CA GLN A 33 -15.45 -6.61 6.52
C GLN A 33 -16.33 -7.18 5.42
N ASN A 34 -16.15 -6.70 4.19
CA ASN A 34 -16.83 -7.19 3.01
C ASN A 34 -15.84 -7.81 2.03
N GLU A 35 -16.10 -9.03 1.56
CA GLU A 35 -15.32 -9.60 0.45
C GLU A 35 -15.50 -8.74 -0.80
N ILE A 36 -14.40 -8.26 -1.36
CA ILE A 36 -14.36 -7.53 -2.62
C ILE A 36 -13.78 -8.43 -3.72
N LYS A 37 -14.42 -8.37 -4.91
CA LYS A 37 -13.99 -9.11 -6.10
C LYS A 37 -13.37 -8.16 -7.11
N GLY A 38 -12.42 -8.65 -7.90
CA GLY A 38 -11.74 -7.86 -8.93
C GLY A 38 -10.68 -6.89 -8.39
N TYR A 39 -10.39 -6.93 -7.08
CA TYR A 39 -9.29 -6.15 -6.51
C TYR A 39 -7.94 -6.69 -6.98
N THR A 40 -7.13 -5.81 -7.57
CA THR A 40 -5.77 -6.14 -8.03
C THR A 40 -4.78 -5.28 -7.26
N ILE A 41 -3.76 -5.89 -6.64
CA ILE A 41 -2.69 -5.14 -5.98
C ILE A 41 -1.87 -4.46 -7.06
N VAL A 42 -2.08 -3.15 -7.25
CA VAL A 42 -1.27 -2.32 -8.13
C VAL A 42 -0.07 -1.84 -7.32
N LYS A 43 1.08 -2.47 -7.54
CA LYS A 43 2.34 -2.02 -6.94
C LYS A 43 2.89 -0.84 -7.73
N LYS A 44 3.29 0.19 -7.01
CA LYS A 44 3.86 1.42 -7.55
C LYS A 44 5.29 1.56 -7.08
N PHE A 45 6.07 2.32 -7.83
CA PHE A 45 7.38 2.77 -7.41
C PHE A 45 7.23 4.15 -6.80
N SER A 46 7.94 4.41 -5.72
CA SER A 46 7.96 5.71 -5.07
C SER A 46 9.38 6.10 -4.70
N GLU A 47 9.71 7.37 -4.85
CA GLU A 47 11.02 7.92 -4.49
C GLU A 47 10.84 9.01 -3.43
N CYS A 48 11.64 8.92 -2.37
CA CYS A 48 11.74 9.97 -1.36
C CYS A 48 12.47 11.18 -1.94
N LYS A 49 11.82 12.34 -2.03
CA LYS A 49 12.42 13.58 -2.57
C LYS A 49 13.44 14.26 -1.66
N VAL A 50 13.68 13.70 -0.47
CA VAL A 50 14.70 14.18 0.48
C VAL A 50 15.98 13.37 0.39
N CYS A 51 15.89 12.04 0.45
CA CYS A 51 17.06 11.15 0.52
C CYS A 51 17.18 10.17 -0.65
N GLN A 52 16.30 10.25 -1.66
CA GLN A 52 16.30 9.40 -2.86
C GLN A 52 16.14 7.89 -2.58
N ASP A 53 15.52 7.54 -1.43
CA ASP A 53 15.14 6.16 -1.14
C ASP A 53 14.02 5.71 -2.10
N PHE A 54 14.17 4.52 -2.68
CA PHE A 54 13.18 3.91 -3.57
C PHE A 54 12.36 2.86 -2.83
N HIS A 55 11.04 3.00 -2.88
CA HIS A 55 10.08 2.06 -2.31
C HIS A 55 9.20 1.42 -3.38
N TRP A 56 8.95 0.12 -3.24
CA TRP A 56 8.05 -0.65 -4.12
C TRP A 56 6.93 -1.29 -3.30
N GLY A 57 5.70 -0.84 -3.51
CA GLY A 57 4.56 -1.27 -2.70
C GLY A 57 3.22 -0.71 -3.19
N GLU A 58 2.14 -1.03 -2.49
CA GLU A 58 0.81 -0.46 -2.77
C GLU A 58 0.73 1.00 -2.32
N LYS A 59 1.32 1.31 -1.16
CA LYS A 59 1.42 2.66 -0.58
C LYS A 59 2.85 2.88 -0.10
N ALA A 60 3.37 4.09 -0.29
CA ALA A 60 4.66 4.48 0.25
C ALA A 60 4.59 4.60 1.78
N PRO A 61 5.66 4.26 2.51
CA PRO A 61 5.70 4.44 3.96
C PRO A 61 5.71 5.92 4.33
N ASN A 62 5.05 6.24 5.45
CA ASN A 62 5.07 7.57 6.02
C ASN A 62 5.21 7.45 7.55
N PRO A 63 6.34 7.88 8.16
CA PRO A 63 7.48 8.58 7.55
C PRO A 63 8.37 7.69 6.67
N CYS A 64 9.31 8.30 5.94
CA CYS A 64 10.37 7.58 5.24
C CYS A 64 11.22 6.76 6.22
N PRO A 65 11.42 5.44 6.02
CA PRO A 65 12.19 4.60 6.93
C PRO A 65 13.68 4.93 6.95
N THR A 66 14.19 5.62 5.93
CA THR A 66 15.61 5.95 5.80
C THR A 66 15.94 7.30 6.44
N CYS A 67 15.15 8.35 6.17
CA CYS A 67 15.42 9.71 6.65
C CYS A 67 14.37 10.27 7.63
N MET A 68 13.33 9.50 7.96
CA MET A 68 12.27 9.84 8.91
C MET A 68 11.43 11.08 8.56
N THR A 69 11.59 11.62 7.34
CA THR A 69 10.77 12.74 6.87
C THR A 69 9.37 12.24 6.49
N LYS A 70 8.35 12.98 6.90
CA LYS A 70 6.95 12.70 6.54
C LYS A 70 6.61 13.26 5.16
N ASP A 71 5.66 12.62 4.49
CA ASP A 71 5.07 13.08 3.23
C ASP A 71 6.12 13.34 2.12
N SER A 72 7.23 12.60 2.15
CA SER A 72 8.39 12.84 1.29
C SER A 72 8.43 11.99 0.01
N TYR A 73 7.56 10.98 -0.11
CA TYR A 73 7.53 10.11 -1.30
C TYR A 73 6.64 10.68 -2.39
N VAL A 74 7.11 10.57 -3.63
CA VAL A 74 6.30 10.75 -4.85
C VAL A 74 6.26 9.44 -5.63
N GLU A 75 5.15 9.18 -6.32
CA GLU A 75 5.03 8.04 -7.23
C GLU A 75 5.85 8.30 -8.50
N ILE A 76 6.55 7.26 -8.97
CA ILE A 76 7.36 7.28 -10.19
C ILE A 76 6.70 6.34 -11.20
N THR A 77 6.65 6.74 -12.46
CA THR A 77 6.11 5.90 -13.53
C THR A 77 7.10 4.84 -14.01
N LYS A 78 6.64 3.90 -14.85
CA LYS A 78 7.53 2.86 -15.39
C LYS A 78 8.54 3.43 -16.38
N GLU A 79 8.18 4.54 -17.02
CA GLU A 79 8.99 5.24 -18.01
C GLU A 79 10.14 6.01 -17.35
N GLU A 80 9.94 6.51 -16.13
CA GLU A 80 10.96 7.26 -15.38
C GLU A 80 11.96 6.33 -14.65
N LEU A 81 11.63 5.06 -14.44
CA LEU A 81 12.47 4.10 -13.70
C LEU A 81 13.88 3.89 -14.29
N PRO A 82 14.08 3.69 -15.60
CA PRO A 82 15.40 3.43 -16.16
C PRO A 82 16.36 4.60 -15.90
N GLU A 83 15.90 5.83 -16.14
CA GLU A 83 16.67 7.05 -15.88
C GLU A 83 17.05 7.14 -14.39
N LYS A 84 16.09 6.87 -13.51
CA LYS A 84 16.28 6.92 -12.05
C LYS A 84 17.24 5.86 -11.50
N LEU A 85 17.32 4.70 -12.17
CA LEU A 85 18.20 3.59 -11.78
C LEU A 85 19.53 3.59 -12.54
N GLY A 86 19.76 4.57 -13.42
CA GLY A 86 20.98 4.65 -14.25
C GLY A 86 21.11 3.49 -15.24
N MET A 87 19.98 3.00 -15.75
CA MET A 87 19.88 1.90 -16.73
C MET A 87 19.78 2.39 -18.17
#